data_AF-A0A429SF05-F1
#
_entry.id   AF-A0A429SF05-F1
#
_cell.length_a   1.000
_cell.length_b   1.000
_cell.length_c   1.000
_cell.angle_alpha   90.00
_cell.angle_beta   90.00
_cell.angle_gamma   90.00
#
_symmetry.space_group_name_H-M   'P 1'
#
loop_
_entity.id
_entity.type
_entity.pdbx_description
1 polymer ?
#
loop_
_entity_poly.entity_id
_entity_poly.type
_entity_poly.pdbx_seq_one_letter_code
_entity_poly.pdbx_strand_id
1 'polypeptide(L)'
;MSADDLSPEDVWPLPPAWMFGCTKCARLYRSMTEIQEAAAELWLTGGQGIDWEPADRGPGSRMRLARHMALTHPDMLPDWAPACARCGEHRRRVENTAASDLAAGALLVGAEHRAAHLFVPPRGLDLV
;
A
#
# COMPACT_ATOMS: atom_id res chain seq x y z
N MET A 1 -6.66 -20.95 16.84
CA MET A 1 -7.51 -19.97 16.12
C MET A 1 -7.88 -20.60 14.80
N SER A 2 -9.17 -20.77 14.53
CA SER A 2 -9.62 -21.37 13.26
C SER A 2 -9.48 -20.34 12.14
N ALA A 3 -9.28 -20.77 10.90
CA ALA A 3 -9.17 -19.86 9.75
C ALA A 3 -10.42 -18.97 9.53
N ASP A 4 -11.54 -19.29 10.20
CA ASP A 4 -12.81 -18.54 10.17
C ASP A 4 -12.86 -17.27 11.04
N ASP A 5 -11.85 -17.00 11.89
CA ASP A 5 -11.83 -15.79 12.75
C ASP A 5 -11.15 -14.57 12.10
N LEU A 6 -10.64 -14.69 10.87
CA LEU A 6 -10.00 -13.58 10.16
C LEU A 6 -11.04 -12.79 9.37
N SER A 7 -11.33 -11.58 9.82
CA SER A 7 -12.22 -10.68 9.08
C SER A 7 -11.58 -10.33 7.72
N PRO A 8 -12.31 -10.33 6.60
CA PRO A 8 -11.75 -10.04 5.26
C PRO A 8 -11.00 -8.71 5.15
N GLU A 9 -11.31 -7.78 6.05
CA GLU A 9 -10.67 -6.47 6.23
C GLU A 9 -9.24 -6.53 6.81
N ASP A 10 -8.86 -7.66 7.41
CA ASP A 10 -7.54 -7.92 8.01
C ASP A 10 -6.62 -8.75 7.10
N VAL A 11 -7.17 -9.37 6.04
CA VAL A 11 -6.42 -10.26 5.14
C VAL A 11 -5.78 -9.46 4.01
N TRP A 12 -4.48 -9.67 3.75
CA TRP A 12 -3.87 -9.09 2.55
C TRP A 12 -4.54 -9.63 1.29
N PRO A 13 -4.86 -8.75 0.33
CA PRO A 13 -5.21 -9.24 -0.99
C PRO A 13 -4.01 -10.02 -1.55
N LEU A 14 -4.29 -11.15 -2.20
CA LEU A 14 -3.28 -11.83 -2.98
C LEU A 14 -2.85 -10.89 -4.11
N PRO A 15 -1.54 -10.56 -4.24
CA PRO A 15 -1.10 -9.69 -5.30
C PRO A 15 -1.41 -10.30 -6.66
N PRO A 16 -1.76 -9.46 -7.66
CA PRO A 16 -2.12 -9.97 -8.97
C PRO A 16 -0.92 -10.62 -9.65
N ALA A 17 -1.15 -11.67 -10.44
CA ALA A 17 -0.10 -12.48 -11.06
C ALA A 17 0.90 -11.63 -11.89
N TRP A 18 0.42 -10.58 -12.57
CA TRP A 18 1.26 -9.69 -13.36
C TRP A 18 2.37 -9.02 -12.53
N MET A 19 2.11 -8.78 -11.25
CA MET A 19 3.06 -8.12 -10.35
C MET A 19 4.34 -8.95 -10.17
N PHE A 20 4.21 -10.28 -10.19
CA PHE A 20 5.34 -11.20 -10.09
C PHE A 20 6.12 -11.34 -11.40
N GLY A 21 5.59 -10.85 -12.53
CA GLY A 21 6.33 -10.70 -13.78
C GLY A 21 7.37 -9.59 -13.73
N CYS A 22 7.26 -8.65 -12.79
CA CYS A 22 8.25 -7.60 -12.56
C CYS A 22 9.16 -7.97 -11.37
N THR A 23 10.46 -8.15 -11.64
CA THR A 23 11.46 -8.55 -10.62
C THR A 23 11.55 -7.57 -9.46
N LYS A 24 11.39 -6.26 -9.73
CA LYS A 24 11.44 -5.21 -8.70
C LYS A 24 10.17 -5.18 -7.86
N CYS A 25 8.98 -5.37 -8.45
CA CYS A 25 7.74 -5.56 -7.69
C CYS A 25 7.83 -6.78 -6.76
N ALA A 26 8.25 -7.93 -7.29
CA ALA A 26 8.39 -9.15 -6.51
C ALA A 26 9.37 -9.00 -5.34
N ARG A 27 10.52 -8.36 -5.56
CA ARG A 27 11.51 -8.09 -4.51
C ARG A 27 10.95 -7.15 -3.44
N LEU A 28 10.32 -6.05 -3.84
CA LEU A 28 9.77 -5.07 -2.89
C LEU A 28 8.61 -5.66 -2.08
N TYR A 29 7.78 -6.50 -2.68
CA TYR A 29 6.72 -7.22 -1.99
C TYR A 29 7.27 -8.20 -0.96
N ARG A 30 8.29 -8.99 -1.32
CA ARG A 30 8.95 -9.89 -0.35
C ARG A 30 9.54 -9.12 0.83
N SER A 31 10.27 -8.03 0.58
CA SER A 31 10.80 -7.20 1.66
C SER A 31 9.69 -6.58 2.52
N MET A 32 8.52 -6.30 1.95
CA MET A 32 7.36 -5.85 2.71
C MET A 32 6.83 -6.94 3.63
N THR A 33 6.60 -8.15 3.11
CA THR A 33 6.09 -9.27 3.90
C THR A 33 7.07 -9.68 5.00
N GLU A 34 8.36 -9.75 4.71
CA GLU A 34 9.42 -10.07 5.70
C GLU A 34 9.45 -9.07 6.87
N ILE A 35 9.33 -7.76 6.59
CA ILE A 35 9.28 -6.73 7.64
C ILE A 35 8.03 -6.91 8.52
N GLN A 36 6.90 -7.28 7.92
CA GLN A 36 5.65 -7.43 8.65
C GLN A 36 5.60 -8.70 9.49
N GLU A 37 6.15 -9.81 8.98
CA GLU A 37 6.33 -11.04 9.73
C GLU A 37 7.27 -10.81 10.92
N ALA A 38 8.41 -10.15 10.72
CA ALA A 38 9.33 -9.79 11.79
C ALA A 38 8.67 -8.89 12.84
N ALA A 39 7.86 -7.91 12.41
CA ALA A 39 7.10 -7.08 13.32
C ALA A 39 6.09 -7.92 14.13
N ALA A 40 5.32 -8.80 13.48
CA ALA A 40 4.36 -9.67 14.15
C ALA A 40 5.03 -10.60 15.17
N GLU A 41 6.18 -11.19 14.84
CA GLU A 41 6.97 -12.04 15.74
C GLU A 41 7.47 -11.26 16.96
N LEU A 42 7.94 -10.03 16.78
CA LEU A 42 8.38 -9.15 17.87
C LEU A 42 7.22 -8.70 18.78
N TRP A 43 6.05 -8.43 18.19
CA TRP A 43 4.83 -8.14 18.95
C TRP A 43 4.41 -9.33 19.81
N LEU A 44 4.50 -10.56 19.30
CA LEU A 44 4.15 -11.79 20.02
C LEU A 44 5.18 -12.16 21.09
N THR A 45 6.45 -11.82 20.91
CA THR A 45 7.55 -12.17 21.83
C THR A 45 7.81 -11.12 22.93
N GLY A 46 6.99 -10.06 23.00
CA GLY A 46 6.94 -9.17 24.17
C GLY A 46 8.08 -8.16 24.28
N GLY A 47 8.73 -7.79 23.16
CA GLY A 47 9.70 -6.71 23.11
C GLY A 47 9.07 -5.33 23.35
N GLN A 48 8.63 -5.05 24.58
CA GLN A 48 8.08 -3.74 24.95
C GLN A 48 9.20 -2.69 24.99
N GLY A 49 9.11 -1.68 24.13
CA GLY A 49 9.91 -0.46 24.28
C GLY A 49 10.58 0.09 23.02
N ILE A 50 10.41 -0.56 21.86
CA ILE A 50 10.85 0.05 20.59
C ILE A 50 9.63 0.68 19.92
N ASP A 51 9.68 2.01 19.81
CA ASP A 51 8.78 2.78 18.96
C ASP A 51 8.98 2.33 17.50
N TRP A 52 8.17 1.37 17.06
CA TRP A 52 8.13 0.93 15.67
C TRP A 52 7.04 1.70 14.91
N GLU A 53 6.91 3.01 15.14
CA GLU A 53 6.34 3.91 14.16
C GLU A 53 6.91 3.53 12.77
N PRO A 54 6.05 3.18 11.78
CA PRO A 54 6.47 2.82 10.42
C PRO A 54 7.30 3.91 9.70
N ALA A 55 7.50 5.06 10.35
CA ALA A 55 8.23 6.22 9.88
C ALA A 55 9.77 6.09 9.96
N ASP A 56 10.32 5.28 10.88
CA ASP A 56 11.74 5.41 11.26
C ASP A 56 12.75 4.58 10.44
N ARG A 57 12.32 3.88 9.38
CA ARG A 57 13.24 3.23 8.41
C ARG A 57 12.95 3.64 6.98
N GLY A 58 12.94 4.95 6.74
CA GLY A 58 12.69 5.55 5.43
C GLY A 58 11.27 5.25 4.91
N PRO A 59 10.88 5.77 3.73
CA PRO A 59 9.56 5.46 3.19
C PRO A 59 9.44 3.93 3.09
N GLY A 60 8.51 3.36 3.86
CA GLY A 60 8.39 1.93 4.10
C GLY A 60 8.37 1.13 2.79
N SER A 61 8.76 -0.14 2.85
CA SER A 61 8.71 -1.06 1.71
C SER A 61 7.38 -1.00 0.94
N ARG A 62 6.26 -0.77 1.63
CA ARG A 62 4.94 -0.42 1.06
C ARG A 62 4.97 0.80 0.14
N MET A 63 5.45 1.95 0.64
CA MET A 63 5.54 3.19 -0.15
C MET A 63 6.43 3.00 -1.38
N ARG A 64 7.54 2.27 -1.24
CA ARG A 64 8.44 1.98 -2.36
C ARG A 64 7.79 1.08 -3.41
N LEU A 65 7.03 0.07 -2.98
CA LEU A 65 6.27 -0.80 -3.88
C LEU A 65 5.17 -0.03 -4.60
N ALA A 66 4.32 0.69 -3.86
CA ALA A 66 3.27 1.54 -4.40
C ALA A 66 3.82 2.52 -5.46
N ARG A 67 4.89 3.23 -5.11
CA ARG A 67 5.57 4.18 -6.01
C ARG A 67 6.15 3.52 -7.24
N HIS A 68 6.77 2.36 -7.09
CA HIS A 68 7.29 1.64 -8.24
C HIS A 68 6.17 1.23 -9.21
N MET A 69 5.06 0.69 -8.70
CA MET A 69 3.90 0.32 -9.51
C MET A 69 3.27 1.53 -10.18
N ALA A 70 3.10 2.64 -9.46
CA ALA A 70 2.59 3.89 -9.99
C ALA A 70 3.43 4.46 -11.15
N LEU A 71 4.75 4.38 -11.05
CA LEU A 71 5.65 4.92 -12.07
C LEU A 71 5.90 3.97 -13.25
N THR A 72 5.86 2.65 -13.02
CA THR A 72 6.33 1.65 -14.00
C THR A 72 5.18 0.86 -14.62
N HIS A 73 4.05 0.77 -13.92
CA HIS A 73 2.89 -0.02 -14.33
C HIS A 73 1.57 0.77 -14.16
N PRO A 74 1.48 2.06 -14.55
CA PRO A 74 0.30 2.89 -14.31
C PRO A 74 -0.99 2.30 -14.93
N ASP A 75 -0.87 1.66 -16.10
CA ASP A 75 -1.99 1.07 -16.82
C ASP A 75 -2.50 -0.24 -16.19
N MET A 76 -1.73 -0.83 -15.28
CA MET A 76 -2.08 -2.07 -14.57
C MET A 76 -2.73 -1.80 -13.21
N LEU A 77 -2.88 -0.54 -12.83
CA LEU A 77 -3.48 -0.15 -11.54
C LEU A 77 -5.01 -0.28 -11.57
N PRO A 78 -5.63 -0.76 -10.48
CA PRO A 78 -7.09 -0.82 -10.38
C PRO A 78 -7.67 0.59 -10.42
N ASP A 79 -8.91 0.76 -10.87
CA ASP A 79 -9.61 2.06 -10.80
C ASP A 79 -9.80 2.56 -9.35
N TRP A 80 -10.30 3.79 -9.22
CA TRP A 80 -10.68 4.34 -7.91
C TRP A 80 -11.73 3.47 -7.22
N ALA A 81 -11.41 2.95 -6.03
CA ALA A 81 -12.32 2.12 -5.25
C ALA A 81 -13.43 3.00 -4.60
N PRO A 82 -14.73 2.82 -4.92
CA PRO A 82 -15.79 3.66 -4.38
C PRO A 82 -15.99 3.56 -2.87
N ALA A 83 -15.68 2.39 -2.30
CA ALA A 83 -15.76 2.15 -0.86
C ALA A 83 -14.60 2.78 -0.07
N CYS A 84 -13.54 3.26 -0.72
CA CYS A 84 -12.40 3.88 -0.07
C CYS A 84 -12.56 5.41 -0.06
N ALA A 85 -12.75 6.00 1.12
CA ALA A 85 -12.89 7.45 1.26
C ALA A 85 -11.66 8.21 0.70
N ARG A 86 -10.46 7.66 0.92
CA ARG A 86 -9.19 8.23 0.47
C ARG A 86 -9.04 8.20 -1.06
N CYS A 87 -9.55 7.18 -1.75
CA CYS A 87 -9.71 7.21 -3.20
C CYS A 87 -10.57 8.40 -3.65
N GLY A 88 -11.68 8.68 -2.95
CA GLY A 88 -12.53 9.83 -3.23
C GLY A 88 -11.84 11.18 -3.01
N GLU A 89 -11.00 11.30 -1.98
CA GLU A 89 -10.19 12.50 -1.72
C GLU A 89 -9.10 12.70 -2.77
N HIS A 90 -8.34 11.65 -3.11
CA HIS A 90 -7.30 11.71 -4.13
C HIS A 90 -7.88 12.04 -5.51
N ARG A 91 -9.03 11.44 -5.89
CA ARG A 91 -9.72 11.76 -7.13
C ARG A 91 -10.11 13.24 -7.19
N ARG A 92 -10.74 13.77 -6.14
CA ARG A 92 -11.09 15.20 -6.05
C ARG A 92 -9.86 16.09 -6.11
N ARG A 93 -8.75 15.70 -5.47
CA ARG A 93 -7.50 16.46 -5.52
C ARG A 93 -6.96 16.52 -6.95
N VAL A 94 -6.92 15.39 -7.66
CA VAL A 94 -6.51 15.34 -9.08
C VAL A 94 -7.37 16.27 -9.92
N GLU A 95 -8.70 16.20 -9.79
CA GLU A 95 -9.64 17.07 -10.50
C GLU A 95 -9.38 18.55 -10.20
N ASN A 96 -9.23 18.93 -8.94
CA ASN A 96 -9.02 20.31 -8.50
C ASN A 96 -7.66 20.90 -8.93
N THR A 97 -6.64 20.04 -9.12
CA THR A 97 -5.29 20.48 -9.51
C THR A 97 -5.02 20.33 -11.01
N ALA A 98 -5.99 19.93 -11.83
CA ALA A 98 -5.76 19.53 -13.22
C ALA A 98 -5.09 20.62 -14.09
N ALA A 99 -5.30 21.90 -13.78
CA ALA A 99 -4.74 23.04 -14.48
C ALA A 99 -3.57 23.73 -13.74
N SER A 100 -3.00 23.10 -12.70
CA SER A 100 -1.91 23.68 -11.91
C SER A 100 -0.63 22.85 -12.00
N ASP A 101 0.49 23.45 -11.60
CA ASP A 101 1.80 22.77 -11.52
C ASP A 101 1.81 21.59 -10.52
N LEU A 102 0.76 21.46 -9.70
CA LEU A 102 0.58 20.36 -8.75
C LEU A 102 -0.05 19.12 -9.39
N ALA A 103 -0.52 19.19 -10.64
CA ALA A 103 -1.22 18.10 -11.33
C ALA A 103 -0.41 16.80 -11.32
N ALA A 104 0.87 16.86 -11.68
CA ALA A 104 1.75 15.69 -11.73
C ALA A 104 1.92 15.02 -10.35
N GLY A 105 2.04 15.83 -9.30
CA GLY A 105 2.14 15.32 -7.93
C GLY A 105 0.83 14.67 -7.46
N ALA A 106 -0.31 15.32 -7.73
CA ALA A 106 -1.62 14.78 -7.37
C ALA A 106 -1.92 13.44 -8.09
N LEU A 107 -1.57 13.34 -9.37
CA LEU A 107 -1.69 12.11 -10.16
C LEU A 107 -0.81 10.99 -9.59
N LEU A 108 0.45 11.28 -9.25
CA LEU A 108 1.37 10.29 -8.70
C LEU A 108 0.88 9.75 -7.35
N VAL A 109 0.50 10.64 -6.42
CA VAL A 109 0.00 10.22 -5.10
C VAL A 109 -1.29 9.41 -5.23
N GLY A 110 -2.17 9.81 -6.16
CA GLY A 110 -3.37 9.04 -6.49
C GLY A 110 -3.07 7.64 -7.01
N ALA A 111 -2.09 7.52 -7.91
CA ALA A 111 -1.63 6.24 -8.46
C ALA A 111 -0.96 5.37 -7.39
N GLU A 112 -0.15 5.95 -6.51
CA GLU A 112 0.45 5.24 -5.37
C GLU A 112 -0.62 4.65 -4.44
N HIS A 113 -1.65 5.44 -4.13
CA HIS A 113 -2.77 4.96 -3.33
C HIS A 113 -3.54 3.83 -4.02
N ARG A 114 -3.86 3.97 -5.31
CA ARG A 114 -4.48 2.91 -6.13
C ARG A 114 -3.64 1.64 -6.16
N ALA A 115 -2.32 1.75 -6.26
CA ALA A 115 -1.43 0.61 -6.22
C ALA A 115 -1.47 -0.12 -4.87
N ALA A 116 -1.58 0.60 -3.75
CA ALA A 116 -1.62 0.01 -2.41
C ALA A 116 -2.82 -0.95 -2.21
N HIS A 117 -3.95 -0.72 -2.89
CA HIS A 117 -5.09 -1.64 -2.88
C HIS A 117 -4.76 -3.06 -3.37
N LEU A 118 -3.66 -3.25 -4.09
CA LEU A 118 -3.26 -4.57 -4.61
C LEU A 118 -2.51 -5.43 -3.59
N PHE A 119 -2.05 -4.87 -2.48
CA PHE A 119 -1.19 -5.58 -1.53
C PHE A 119 -1.34 -5.14 -0.06
N VAL A 120 -2.28 -4.24 0.24
CA VAL A 120 -2.58 -3.76 1.60
C VAL A 120 -4.03 -4.12 1.93
N PRO A 121 -4.35 -4.59 3.16
CA PRO A 121 -5.72 -4.89 3.54
C PRO A 121 -6.51 -3.57 3.63
N PRO A 122 -7.84 -3.60 3.48
CA PRO A 122 -8.69 -2.42 3.63
C PRO A 122 -8.39 -1.60 4.91
N ARG A 123 -8.28 -2.25 6.08
CA ARG A 123 -7.94 -1.56 7.34
C ARG A 123 -6.56 -0.89 7.34
N GLY A 124 -5.60 -1.45 6.60
CA GLY A 124 -4.26 -0.90 6.49
C GLY A 124 -4.16 0.34 5.57
N LEU A 125 -5.24 0.70 4.88
CA LEU A 125 -5.30 1.84 3.96
C LEU A 125 -5.90 3.11 4.58
N ASP A 126 -6.62 2.97 5.71
CA ASP A 126 -7.13 4.07 6.53
C ASP A 126 -6.03 4.78 7.35
N LEU A 127 -4.83 4.20 7.38
CA LEU A 127 -3.64 4.78 8.00
C LEU A 127 -2.86 5.65 6.99
N VAL A 128 -3.39 6.82 6.60
CA VAL A 128 -2.62 8.08 6.44
C VAL A 128 -3.56 9.28 6.61
#